data_AF-A0A930ZJK4-F1
#
_entry.id   AF-A0A930ZJK4-F1
#
_cell.length_a   1.000
_cell.length_b   1.000
_cell.length_c   1.000
_cell.angle_alpha   90.00
_cell.angle_beta   90.00
_cell.angle_gamma   90.00
#
_symmetry.space_group_name_H-M   'P 1'
#
loop_
_entity.id
_entity.type
_entity.pdbx_description
1 polymer ?
#
loop_
_entity_poly.entity_id
_entity_poly.type
_entity_poly.pdbx_seq_one_letter_code
_entity_poly.pdbx_strand_id
1 'polypeptide(L)'
;MLGNLRQLPQRYDRVLSAEQAQRVEARISEIEAFVQTKESEALAWLEESRALLAKGTALNDLQSRLLQPYPYLPQAAQTDLEGLRSQLAELLKAEAQEESSLKRIESMSVGGSLADLKRRKAELEAQGGTQRIREAASKKRAQIESATNRLEVEAKEWAERFLELVTPRDLSDCRDRINKALGLYEGTELHDQLEALSNRCKAVGDLLSEVEKGSNPSSPEAANQHAARLKELERHPSLEEAQRQTVRAATEALNKYVADREAQARDWLRERGRELDAGQAAAVQQKLSKVPVFLSSEDATALDELKIRLEVTLERQGRDKFIQTQLRSLTPAGTVRELREQEVQVKAWLDEVSGQEVRDAAAQKLSSLEHSIQEVFRKLTDCRTQLEQATDLTKVRTLATELKNLEVRLADTRESAEANALRERSDQLEGYIDNLRTFRNVSLSSPGEADERLRELAGLNSDYHGLGPAHLALGKQAEVEINRAVESKRREAADWLEKRKKRVEIGDRLEDLEAELRYPPSFLTEQGRLELEVLRGELRAKLDHDTKSRIEQLFGRLNASERKACLARLSQLLQEEMA
;
A
#
# COMPACT_ATOMS: atom_id res chain seq x y z
N MET A 1 -6.43 53.23 133.53
CA MET A 1 -6.90 52.45 134.70
C MET A 1 -5.90 52.49 135.85
N LEU A 2 -4.60 52.20 135.62
CA LEU A 2 -3.53 52.28 136.62
C LEU A 2 -3.38 53.66 137.31
N GLY A 3 -3.55 54.77 136.58
CA GLY A 3 -3.50 56.11 137.16
C GLY A 3 -4.56 56.36 138.25
N ASN A 4 -5.72 55.71 138.16
CA ASN A 4 -6.76 55.78 139.19
C ASN A 4 -6.45 54.84 140.36
N LEU A 5 -5.83 53.68 140.10
CA LEU A 5 -5.41 52.72 141.13
C LEU A 5 -4.31 53.32 142.02
N ARG A 6 -3.33 54.03 141.45
CA ARG A 6 -2.26 54.75 142.18
C ARG A 6 -2.77 55.80 143.16
N GLN A 7 -3.95 56.36 142.91
CA GLN A 7 -4.55 57.38 143.77
C GLN A 7 -5.39 56.78 144.90
N LEU A 8 -5.65 55.46 144.91
CA LEU A 8 -6.47 54.81 145.94
C LEU A 8 -5.86 54.92 147.35
N PRO A 9 -4.55 54.71 147.58
CA PRO A 9 -3.97 54.86 148.92
C PRO A 9 -4.14 56.28 149.46
N GLN A 10 -3.96 57.30 148.62
CA GLN A 10 -4.12 58.71 148.98
C GLN A 10 -5.59 59.13 149.15
N ARG A 11 -6.50 58.61 148.32
CA ARG A 11 -7.94 58.91 148.41
C ARG A 11 -8.60 58.32 149.65
N TYR A 12 -8.08 57.21 150.16
CA TYR A 12 -8.67 56.47 151.28
C TYR A 12 -7.79 56.42 152.54
N ASP A 13 -6.79 57.29 152.64
CA ASP A 13 -5.85 57.44 153.77
C ASP A 13 -6.56 57.49 155.15
N ARG A 14 -7.74 58.12 155.23
CA ARG A 14 -8.52 58.22 156.48
C ARG A 14 -9.38 56.99 156.83
N VAL A 15 -9.48 56.01 155.94
CA VAL A 15 -10.43 54.89 156.05
C VAL A 15 -9.72 53.53 156.05
N LEU A 16 -8.57 53.42 155.37
CA LEU A 16 -7.81 52.19 155.30
C LEU A 16 -6.92 52.06 156.54
N SER A 17 -6.91 50.89 157.17
CA SER A 17 -5.87 50.57 158.14
C SER A 17 -4.50 50.49 157.45
N ALA A 18 -3.42 50.68 158.20
CA ALA A 18 -2.05 50.58 157.65
C ALA A 18 -1.81 49.26 156.89
N GLU A 19 -2.35 48.12 157.37
CA GLU A 19 -2.29 46.83 156.67
C GLU A 19 -3.10 46.80 155.37
N GLN A 20 -4.27 47.47 155.33
CA GLN A 20 -5.10 47.54 154.12
C GLN A 20 -4.47 48.45 153.06
N ALA A 21 -3.90 49.59 153.47
CA ALA A 21 -3.14 50.46 152.58
C ALA A 21 -1.95 49.71 151.97
N GLN A 22 -1.19 48.97 152.80
CA GLN A 22 -0.05 48.16 152.35
C GLN A 22 -0.49 47.01 151.41
N ARG A 23 -1.65 46.38 151.64
CA ARG A 23 -2.21 45.38 150.71
C ARG A 23 -2.65 45.98 149.38
N VAL A 24 -3.26 47.16 149.40
CA VAL A 24 -3.66 47.89 148.18
C VAL A 24 -2.42 48.30 147.39
N GLU A 25 -1.40 48.82 148.07
CA GLU A 25 -0.13 49.23 147.46
C GLU A 25 0.64 48.02 146.90
N ALA A 26 0.72 46.91 147.64
CA ALA A 26 1.29 45.65 147.15
C ALA A 26 0.52 45.12 145.92
N ARG A 27 -0.82 45.19 145.92
CA ARG A 27 -1.61 44.75 144.77
C ARG A 27 -1.49 45.69 143.57
N ILE A 28 -1.33 47.00 143.80
CA ILE A 28 -1.00 47.97 142.75
C ILE A 28 0.37 47.62 142.16
N SER A 29 1.39 47.37 142.99
CA SER A 29 2.72 46.96 142.52
C SER A 29 2.69 45.61 141.77
N GLU A 30 1.88 44.64 142.19
CA GLU A 30 1.68 43.39 141.44
C GLU A 30 1.00 43.62 140.09
N ILE A 31 -0.03 44.47 140.05
CA ILE A 31 -0.70 44.84 138.80
C ILE A 31 0.23 45.64 137.89
N GLU A 32 1.09 46.50 138.44
CA GLU A 32 2.11 47.24 137.70
C GLU A 32 3.20 46.32 137.17
N ALA A 33 3.72 45.41 137.98
CA ALA A 33 4.68 44.40 137.54
C ALA A 33 4.07 43.49 136.46
N PHE A 34 2.79 43.11 136.60
CA PHE A 34 2.06 42.36 135.59
C PHE A 34 1.88 43.15 134.30
N VAL A 35 1.43 44.41 134.38
CA VAL A 35 1.28 45.28 133.21
C VAL A 35 2.63 45.53 132.55
N GLN A 36 3.70 45.78 133.31
CA GLN A 36 5.04 45.99 132.77
C GLN A 36 5.59 44.72 132.10
N THR A 37 5.30 43.53 132.65
CA THR A 37 5.64 42.25 132.02
C THR A 37 4.84 42.04 130.73
N LYS A 38 3.55 42.42 130.73
CA LYS A 38 2.71 42.29 129.53
C LYS A 38 3.03 43.33 128.47
N GLU A 39 3.45 44.53 128.87
CA GLU A 39 3.96 45.58 127.98
C GLU A 39 5.32 45.17 127.37
N SER A 40 6.21 44.54 128.14
CA SER A 40 7.49 44.03 127.60
C SER A 40 7.27 42.87 126.63
N GLU A 41 6.35 41.95 126.91
CA GLU A 41 5.90 40.93 125.96
C GLU A 41 5.29 41.55 124.68
N ALA A 42 4.48 42.60 124.82
CA ALA A 42 3.87 43.31 123.69
C ALA A 42 4.91 43.99 122.80
N LEU A 43 5.93 44.61 123.41
CA LEU A 43 7.06 45.22 122.69
C LEU A 43 7.93 44.16 122.01
N ALA A 44 8.19 43.03 122.68
CA ALA A 44 8.90 41.91 122.07
C ALA A 44 8.14 41.33 120.87
N TRP A 45 6.80 41.22 120.94
CA TRP A 45 5.95 40.83 119.82
C TRP A 45 6.02 41.82 118.65
N LEU A 46 6.10 43.13 118.94
CA LEU A 46 6.22 44.17 117.92
C LEU A 46 7.59 44.11 117.22
N GLU A 47 8.68 43.92 117.96
CA GLU A 47 10.02 43.72 117.40
C GLU A 47 10.14 42.42 116.60
N GLU A 48 9.51 41.33 117.05
CA GLU A 48 9.43 40.10 116.26
C GLU A 48 8.66 40.33 114.95
N SER A 49 7.56 41.09 115.01
CA SER A 49 6.78 41.45 113.82
C SER A 49 7.59 42.36 112.86
N ARG A 50 8.41 43.27 113.38
CA ARG A 50 9.37 44.08 112.60
C ARG A 50 10.46 43.22 111.96
N ALA A 51 10.99 42.24 112.68
CA ALA A 51 11.97 41.30 112.15
C ALA A 51 11.39 40.38 111.07
N LEU A 52 10.13 39.96 111.20
CA LEU A 52 9.41 39.21 110.17
C LEU A 52 9.16 40.08 108.93
N LEU A 53 8.76 41.33 109.11
CA LEU A 53 8.59 42.28 108.00
C LEU A 53 9.90 42.51 107.24
N ALA A 54 11.01 42.70 107.96
CA ALA A 54 12.33 42.89 107.37
C ALA A 54 12.84 41.65 106.61
N LYS A 55 12.43 40.44 107.03
CA LYS A 55 12.73 39.19 106.32
C LYS A 55 11.89 39.00 105.05
N GLY A 56 10.75 39.69 104.93
CA GLY A 56 9.89 39.64 103.76
C GLY A 56 9.18 38.30 103.54
N THR A 57 9.13 37.41 104.53
CA THR A 57 8.52 36.08 104.41
C THR A 57 7.20 36.02 105.16
N ALA A 58 6.24 35.25 104.61
CA ALA A 58 4.91 35.05 105.17
C ALA A 58 4.13 36.37 105.41
N LEU A 59 4.17 37.29 104.44
CA LEU A 59 3.56 38.63 104.55
C LEU A 59 2.05 38.59 104.84
N ASN A 60 1.32 37.60 104.31
CA ASN A 60 -0.11 37.39 104.61
C ASN A 60 -0.36 36.94 106.06
N ASP A 61 0.50 36.09 106.60
CA ASP A 61 0.42 35.66 108.00
C ASP A 61 0.79 36.82 108.94
N LEU A 62 1.78 37.62 108.56
CA LEU A 62 2.15 38.85 109.26
C LEU A 62 1.02 39.89 109.21
N GLN A 63 0.27 40.00 108.11
CA GLN A 63 -0.89 40.89 108.01
C GLN A 63 -1.97 40.49 109.00
N SER A 64 -2.29 39.20 109.03
CA SER A 64 -3.27 38.62 109.97
C SER A 64 -2.84 38.85 111.43
N ARG A 65 -1.54 38.68 111.73
CA ARG A 65 -0.94 38.94 113.05
C ARG A 65 -1.02 40.42 113.43
N LEU A 66 -0.65 41.33 112.54
CA LEU A 66 -0.67 42.77 112.81
C LEU A 66 -2.09 43.34 112.93
N LEU A 67 -3.11 42.73 112.32
CA LEU A 67 -4.52 43.14 112.46
C LEU A 67 -5.09 42.87 113.87
N GLN A 68 -4.50 41.91 114.61
CA GLN A 68 -4.87 41.58 115.98
C GLN A 68 -3.76 42.01 116.97
N PRO A 69 -3.73 43.30 117.38
CA PRO A 69 -2.65 43.81 118.24
C PRO A 69 -2.66 43.17 119.62
N TYR A 70 -1.47 43.05 120.23
CA TYR A 70 -1.33 42.51 121.59
C TYR A 70 -2.11 43.40 122.60
N PRO A 71 -2.94 42.84 123.51
CA PRO A 71 -3.88 43.63 124.33
C PRO A 71 -3.26 44.65 125.29
N TYR A 72 -1.97 44.51 125.59
CA TYR A 72 -1.21 45.36 126.53
C TYR A 72 -0.18 46.25 125.82
N LEU A 73 -0.35 46.51 124.51
CA LEU A 73 0.57 47.37 123.78
C LEU A 73 0.50 48.82 124.31
N PRO A 74 1.62 49.41 124.77
CA PRO A 74 1.64 50.79 125.24
C PRO A 74 1.18 51.76 124.15
N GLN A 75 0.50 52.83 124.53
CA GLN A 75 0.03 53.83 123.58
C GLN A 75 1.18 54.46 122.76
N ALA A 76 2.38 54.57 123.35
CA ALA A 76 3.59 55.03 122.67
C ALA A 76 4.05 54.10 121.52
N ALA A 77 3.70 52.81 121.56
CA ALA A 77 4.08 51.81 120.55
C ALA A 77 3.01 51.59 119.45
N GLN A 78 1.85 52.26 119.55
CA GLN A 78 0.80 52.18 118.53
C GLN A 78 1.23 52.84 117.21
N THR A 79 1.98 53.94 117.27
CA THR A 79 2.54 54.61 116.09
C THR A 79 3.48 53.68 115.31
N ASP A 80 4.30 52.91 116.01
CA ASP A 80 5.21 51.93 115.40
C ASP A 80 4.44 50.77 114.75
N LEU A 81 3.35 50.31 115.36
CA LEU A 81 2.46 49.31 114.78
C LEU A 81 1.79 49.80 113.50
N GLU A 82 1.30 51.04 113.47
CA GLU A 82 0.72 51.65 112.27
C GLU A 82 1.76 51.82 111.16
N GLY A 83 2.99 52.21 111.52
CA GLY A 83 4.13 52.23 110.61
C GLY A 83 4.42 50.87 109.98
N LEU A 84 4.46 49.80 110.77
CA LEU A 84 4.65 48.42 110.29
C LEU A 84 3.50 47.96 109.40
N ARG A 85 2.25 48.28 109.74
CA ARG A 85 1.07 47.97 108.91
C ARG A 85 1.13 48.68 107.55
N SER A 86 1.56 49.95 107.52
CA SER A 86 1.72 50.70 106.27
C SER A 86 2.84 50.11 105.40
N GLN A 87 4.00 49.80 105.99
CA GLN A 87 5.10 49.16 105.28
C GLN A 87 4.72 47.77 104.73
N LEU A 88 3.97 46.98 105.51
CA LEU A 88 3.45 45.70 105.06
C LEU A 88 2.45 45.86 103.91
N ALA A 89 1.56 46.85 103.98
CA ALA A 89 0.61 47.14 102.91
C ALA A 89 1.32 47.55 101.61
N GLU A 90 2.41 48.32 101.70
CA GLU A 90 3.26 48.65 100.53
C GLU A 90 3.97 47.41 99.95
N LEU A 91 4.52 46.54 100.80
CA LEU A 91 5.16 45.30 100.37
C LEU A 91 4.17 44.32 99.71
N LEU A 92 2.99 44.11 100.30
CA LEU A 92 1.94 43.26 99.71
C LEU A 92 1.41 43.84 98.40
N LYS A 93 1.29 45.18 98.30
CA LYS A 93 0.93 45.85 97.05
C LYS A 93 2.00 45.65 95.98
N ALA A 94 3.28 45.73 96.35
CA ALA A 94 4.40 45.45 95.44
C ALA A 94 4.43 43.97 94.99
N GLU A 95 4.17 43.02 95.88
CA GLU A 95 4.09 41.59 95.56
C GLU A 95 2.91 41.30 94.61
N ALA A 96 1.73 41.88 94.85
CA ALA A 96 0.59 41.75 93.94
C ALA A 96 0.84 42.40 92.55
N GLN A 97 1.55 43.53 92.51
CA GLN A 97 1.99 44.15 91.25
C GLN A 97 3.02 43.28 90.51
N GLU A 98 3.92 42.62 91.24
CA GLU A 98 4.88 41.68 90.67
C GLU A 98 4.17 40.44 90.11
N GLU A 99 3.25 39.84 90.87
CA GLU A 99 2.52 38.65 90.45
C GLU A 99 1.61 38.93 89.23
N SER A 100 0.94 40.08 89.19
CA SER A 100 0.17 40.50 88.02
C SER A 100 1.05 40.71 86.78
N SER A 101 2.27 41.24 86.97
CA SER A 101 3.26 41.39 85.89
C SER A 101 3.76 40.05 85.37
N LEU A 102 4.01 39.08 86.27
CA LEU A 102 4.39 37.71 85.91
C LEU A 102 3.27 36.99 85.15
N LYS A 103 2.02 37.07 85.63
CA LYS A 103 0.85 36.50 84.92
C LYS A 103 0.68 37.11 83.54
N ARG A 104 0.90 38.43 83.40
CA ARG A 104 0.88 39.09 82.10
C ARG A 104 1.95 38.51 81.17
N ILE A 105 3.21 38.42 81.62
CA ILE A 105 4.31 37.83 80.82
C ILE A 105 4.01 36.38 80.43
N GLU A 106 3.49 35.59 81.36
CA GLU A 106 3.14 34.19 81.11
C GLU A 106 2.04 34.06 80.05
N SER A 107 1.00 34.90 80.16
CA SER A 107 -0.14 34.94 79.23
C SER A 107 0.18 35.49 77.85
N MET A 108 1.34 36.14 77.65
CA MET A 108 1.74 36.60 76.32
C MET A 108 1.88 35.40 75.38
N SER A 109 1.19 35.45 74.25
CA SER A 109 1.26 34.35 73.29
C SER A 109 2.61 34.35 72.55
N VAL A 110 3.21 33.17 72.42
CA VAL A 110 4.41 32.90 71.59
C VAL A 110 4.06 32.60 70.13
N GLY A 111 2.77 32.63 69.78
CA GLY A 111 2.27 32.52 68.41
C GLY A 111 1.49 33.76 67.99
N GLY A 112 1.35 33.96 66.67
CA GLY A 112 0.70 35.12 66.07
C GLY A 112 1.41 35.52 64.78
N SER A 113 1.08 36.71 64.26
CA SER A 113 1.82 37.29 63.14
C SER A 113 3.23 37.68 63.57
N LEU A 114 4.16 37.75 62.60
CA LEU A 114 5.53 38.18 62.82
C LEU A 114 5.58 39.61 63.38
N ALA A 115 4.66 40.49 62.93
CA ALA A 115 4.50 41.83 63.48
C ALA A 115 4.10 41.80 64.96
N ASP A 116 3.12 40.96 65.34
CA ASP A 116 2.72 40.77 66.74
C ASP A 116 3.86 40.23 67.60
N LEU A 117 4.62 39.26 67.10
CA LEU A 117 5.76 38.68 67.79
C LEU A 117 6.86 39.73 68.02
N LYS A 118 7.19 40.55 67.00
CA LYS A 118 8.15 41.65 67.11
C LYS A 118 7.67 42.73 68.09
N ARG A 119 6.39 43.09 68.05
CA ARG A 119 5.78 44.03 69.01
C ARG A 119 5.86 43.50 70.44
N ARG A 120 5.48 42.24 70.67
CA ARG A 120 5.53 41.59 72.00
C ARG A 120 6.96 41.44 72.51
N LYS A 121 7.94 41.19 71.62
CA LYS A 121 9.37 41.21 71.96
C LYS A 121 9.78 42.57 72.50
N ALA A 122 9.42 43.65 71.81
CA ALA A 122 9.68 45.02 72.25
C ALA A 122 8.97 45.36 73.58
N GLU A 123 7.72 44.89 73.77
CA GLU A 123 6.99 45.05 75.04
C GLU A 123 7.71 44.35 76.21
N LEU A 124 8.25 43.15 76.01
CA LEU A 124 9.06 42.43 77.01
C LEU A 124 10.41 43.09 77.28
N GLU A 125 11.03 43.71 76.27
CA GLU A 125 12.29 44.45 76.41
C GLU A 125 12.13 45.75 77.20
N ALA A 126 10.99 46.42 77.04
CA ALA A 126 10.64 47.62 77.80
C ALA A 126 10.21 47.31 79.24
N GLN A 127 10.00 46.05 79.59
CA GLN A 127 9.45 45.65 80.89
C GLN A 127 10.53 45.66 81.98
N GLY A 128 10.58 46.77 82.73
CA GLY A 128 11.37 46.86 83.97
C GLY A 128 10.71 46.09 85.13
N GLY A 129 11.49 45.80 86.18
CA GLY A 129 10.95 45.15 87.37
C GLY A 129 12.00 44.47 88.25
N THR A 130 11.51 43.65 89.17
CA THR A 130 12.29 42.75 90.03
C THR A 130 13.04 41.70 89.19
N GLN A 131 13.99 41.00 89.81
CA GLN A 131 14.76 39.95 89.13
C GLN A 131 13.87 38.83 88.57
N ARG A 132 12.81 38.41 89.29
CA ARG A 132 11.89 37.38 88.83
C ARG A 132 11.14 37.79 87.56
N ILE A 133 10.67 39.04 87.49
CA ILE A 133 10.04 39.59 86.28
C ILE A 133 11.03 39.57 85.11
N ARG A 134 12.28 39.98 85.33
CA ARG A 134 13.31 39.99 84.27
C ARG A 134 13.64 38.59 83.76
N GLU A 135 13.76 37.60 84.64
CA GLU A 135 14.01 36.21 84.26
C GLU A 135 12.83 35.61 83.47
N ALA A 136 11.60 35.84 83.93
CA ALA A 136 10.40 35.42 83.22
C ALA A 136 10.29 36.10 81.83
N ALA A 137 10.53 37.42 81.77
CA ALA A 137 10.52 38.18 80.52
C ALA A 137 11.62 37.72 79.56
N SER A 138 12.84 37.45 80.06
CA SER A 138 13.96 36.94 79.27
C SER A 138 13.65 35.56 78.68
N LYS A 139 13.11 34.63 79.49
CA LYS A 139 12.70 33.31 79.01
C LYS A 139 11.63 33.40 77.92
N LYS A 140 10.62 34.25 78.13
CA LYS A 140 9.52 34.44 77.17
C LYS A 140 10.00 35.11 75.89
N ARG A 141 10.92 36.08 76.00
CA ARG A 141 11.58 36.74 74.88
C ARG A 141 12.35 35.74 74.02
N ALA A 142 13.12 34.84 74.62
CA ALA A 142 13.87 33.81 73.88
C ALA A 142 12.93 32.89 73.07
N GLN A 143 11.75 32.56 73.62
CA GLN A 143 10.74 31.79 72.90
C GLN A 143 10.17 32.56 71.69
N ILE A 144 9.83 33.84 71.88
CA ILE A 144 9.34 34.72 70.79
C ILE A 144 10.42 34.93 69.72
N GLU A 145 11.68 35.06 70.12
CA GLU A 145 12.82 35.20 69.21
C GLU A 145 13.05 33.95 68.37
N SER A 146 12.96 32.76 68.99
CA SER A 146 12.99 31.49 68.25
C SER A 146 11.84 31.36 67.25
N ALA A 147 10.63 31.77 67.62
CA ALA A 147 9.47 31.77 66.71
C ALA A 147 9.64 32.77 65.55
N THR A 148 10.14 33.97 65.83
CA THR A 148 10.48 35.00 64.83
C THR A 148 11.50 34.46 63.84
N ASN A 149 12.62 33.92 64.32
CA ASN A 149 13.68 33.38 63.47
C ASN A 149 13.18 32.23 62.60
N ARG A 150 12.33 31.35 63.14
CA ARG A 150 11.74 30.26 62.36
C ARG A 150 10.93 30.77 61.18
N LEU A 151 10.07 31.77 61.39
CA LEU A 151 9.27 32.37 60.31
C LEU A 151 10.15 33.07 59.27
N GLU A 152 11.20 33.77 59.70
CA GLU A 152 12.11 34.46 58.77
C GLU A 152 12.93 33.47 57.93
N VAL A 153 13.41 32.38 58.53
CA VAL A 153 14.10 31.29 57.81
C VAL A 153 13.16 30.61 56.81
N GLU A 154 11.94 30.27 57.23
CA GLU A 154 10.95 29.63 56.36
C GLU A 154 10.60 30.49 55.13
N ALA A 155 10.44 31.80 55.31
CA ALA A 155 10.20 32.73 54.19
C ALA A 155 11.38 32.76 53.21
N LYS A 156 12.61 32.75 53.74
CA LYS A 156 13.84 32.71 52.93
C LYS A 156 13.98 31.39 52.16
N GLU A 157 13.68 30.26 52.81
CA GLU A 157 13.70 28.94 52.19
C GLU A 157 12.71 28.84 51.02
N TRP A 158 11.52 29.46 51.11
CA TRP A 158 10.60 29.50 49.97
C TRP A 158 11.14 30.29 48.78
N ALA A 159 11.81 31.42 49.03
CA ALA A 159 12.43 32.22 47.99
C ALA A 159 13.57 31.47 47.30
N GLU A 160 14.42 30.78 48.06
CA GLU A 160 15.51 29.94 47.52
C GLU A 160 14.94 28.74 46.75
N ARG A 161 13.97 28.03 47.32
CA ARG A 161 13.33 26.86 46.69
C ARG A 161 12.67 27.22 45.36
N PHE A 162 12.02 28.38 45.26
CA PHE A 162 11.37 28.83 44.03
C PHE A 162 12.31 28.82 42.81
N LEU A 163 13.60 29.11 43.00
CA LEU A 163 14.61 29.13 41.93
C LEU A 163 14.84 27.75 41.31
N GLU A 164 14.60 26.69 42.07
CA GLU A 164 14.81 25.29 41.67
C GLU A 164 13.55 24.62 41.13
N LEU A 165 12.37 25.24 41.29
CA LEU A 165 11.10 24.66 40.87
C LEU A 165 10.94 24.78 39.36
N VAL A 166 10.87 23.63 38.68
CA VAL A 166 10.80 23.51 37.22
C VAL A 166 9.49 22.91 36.71
N THR A 167 8.59 22.47 37.60
CA THR A 167 7.28 21.93 37.19
C THR A 167 6.14 22.86 37.62
N PRO A 168 5.05 22.98 36.83
CA PRO A 168 3.88 23.77 37.22
C PRO A 168 3.26 23.30 38.52
N ARG A 169 3.28 21.99 38.78
CA ARG A 169 2.75 21.38 40.00
C ARG A 169 3.52 21.81 41.24
N ASP A 170 4.85 21.76 41.20
CA ASP A 170 5.67 22.15 42.34
C ASP A 170 5.53 23.65 42.64
N LEU A 171 5.40 24.48 41.60
CA LEU A 171 5.13 25.92 41.73
C LEU A 171 3.76 26.20 42.35
N SER A 172 2.74 25.44 41.98
CA SER A 172 1.41 25.52 42.61
C SER A 172 1.46 25.11 44.08
N ASP A 173 2.15 24.03 44.41
CA ASP A 173 2.29 23.55 45.79
C ASP A 173 3.07 24.56 46.67
N CYS A 174 4.11 25.19 46.11
CA CYS A 174 4.86 26.26 46.77
C CYS A 174 3.97 27.48 47.04
N ARG A 175 3.22 27.92 46.01
CA ARG A 175 2.26 29.01 46.12
C ARG A 175 1.21 28.77 47.19
N ASP A 176 0.64 27.57 47.26
CA ASP A 176 -0.38 27.22 48.25
C ASP A 176 0.16 27.22 49.68
N ARG A 177 1.42 26.80 49.87
CA ARG A 177 2.10 26.88 51.17
C ARG A 177 2.32 28.34 51.58
N ILE A 178 2.82 29.17 50.66
CA ILE A 178 3.00 30.61 50.90
C ILE A 178 1.65 31.24 51.27
N ASN A 179 0.59 30.99 50.50
CA ASN A 179 -0.73 31.56 50.75
C ASN A 179 -1.32 31.15 52.11
N LYS A 180 -1.14 29.89 52.52
CA LYS A 180 -1.55 29.43 53.86
C LYS A 180 -0.81 30.12 54.99
N ALA A 181 0.43 30.52 54.75
CA ALA A 181 1.28 31.17 55.74
C ALA A 181 1.25 32.71 55.68
N LEU A 182 0.70 33.34 54.63
CA LEU A 182 0.70 34.80 54.46
C LEU A 182 0.17 35.58 55.67
N GLY A 183 -0.87 35.07 56.34
CA GLY A 183 -1.43 35.67 57.55
C GLY A 183 -0.45 35.71 58.74
N LEU A 184 0.57 34.83 58.76
CA LEU A 184 1.63 34.85 59.77
C LEU A 184 2.63 35.99 59.54
N TYR A 185 2.64 36.64 58.37
CA TYR A 185 3.57 37.71 58.04
C TYR A 185 2.90 39.08 57.95
N GLU A 186 1.57 39.16 58.11
CA GLU A 186 0.79 40.39 57.99
C GLU A 186 1.40 41.56 58.79
N GLY A 187 1.53 42.71 58.14
CA GLY A 187 2.14 43.92 58.73
C GLY A 187 3.66 43.94 58.72
N THR A 188 4.34 43.08 57.95
CA THR A 188 5.79 43.08 57.78
C THR A 188 6.20 43.15 56.31
N GLU A 189 7.40 43.62 56.00
CA GLU A 189 7.94 43.65 54.62
C GLU A 189 8.02 42.25 53.99
N LEU A 190 8.16 41.20 54.81
CA LEU A 190 8.14 39.82 54.34
C LEU A 190 6.77 39.42 53.79
N HIS A 191 5.68 40.05 54.24
CA HIS A 191 4.35 39.83 53.67
C HIS A 191 4.33 40.21 52.19
N ASP A 192 4.78 41.42 51.87
CA ASP A 192 4.78 41.93 50.50
C ASP A 192 5.74 41.11 49.61
N GLN A 193 6.89 40.70 50.15
CA GLN A 193 7.83 39.82 49.46
C GLN A 193 7.22 38.44 49.15
N LEU A 194 6.53 37.84 50.11
CA LEU A 194 5.87 36.55 49.94
C LEU A 194 4.66 36.63 49.02
N GLU A 195 3.89 37.73 49.05
CA GLU A 195 2.80 37.97 48.12
C GLU A 195 3.34 38.12 46.68
N ALA A 196 4.41 38.90 46.50
CA ALA A 196 5.11 39.01 45.23
C ALA A 196 5.65 37.65 44.75
N LEU A 197 6.23 36.85 45.65
CA LEU A 197 6.70 35.49 45.35
C LEU A 197 5.55 34.55 44.96
N SER A 198 4.41 34.62 45.64
CA SER A 198 3.20 33.84 45.33
C SER A 198 2.66 34.17 43.93
N ASN A 199 2.59 35.47 43.61
CA ASN A 199 2.19 35.94 42.29
C ASN A 199 3.19 35.51 41.21
N ARG A 200 4.49 35.53 41.53
CA ARG A 200 5.54 35.03 40.63
C ARG A 200 5.44 33.52 40.41
N CYS A 201 5.20 32.73 41.45
CA CYS A 201 4.95 31.29 41.34
C CYS A 201 3.79 30.99 40.40
N LYS A 202 2.69 31.76 40.49
CA LYS A 202 1.56 31.64 39.57
C LYS A 202 1.97 31.95 38.14
N ALA A 203 2.62 33.10 37.90
CA ALA A 203 3.02 33.50 36.56
C ALA A 203 3.96 32.49 35.90
N VAL A 204 4.98 32.01 36.62
CA VAL A 204 5.89 30.97 36.10
C VAL A 204 5.16 29.63 35.91
N GLY A 205 4.27 29.25 36.83
CA GLY A 205 3.49 28.03 36.72
C GLY A 205 2.57 28.02 35.51
N ASP A 206 1.95 29.15 35.19
CA ASP A 206 1.13 29.34 33.98
C ASP A 206 1.99 29.19 32.72
N LEU A 207 3.18 29.84 32.67
CA LEU A 207 4.11 29.74 31.54
C LEU A 207 4.61 28.30 31.32
N LEU A 208 5.03 27.60 32.38
CA LEU A 208 5.49 26.21 32.28
C LEU A 208 4.34 25.25 31.94
N SER A 209 3.10 25.56 32.36
CA SER A 209 1.93 24.79 31.93
C SER A 209 1.69 24.92 30.42
N GLU A 210 2.02 26.06 29.80
CA GLU A 210 1.96 26.19 28.34
C GLU A 210 3.02 25.33 27.64
N VAL A 211 4.20 25.20 28.24
CA VAL A 211 5.26 24.29 27.75
C VAL A 211 4.78 22.85 27.76
N GLU A 212 4.14 22.40 28.85
CA GLU A 212 3.61 21.03 28.98
C GLU A 212 2.39 20.77 28.07
N LYS A 213 1.53 21.77 27.85
CA LYS A 213 0.35 21.65 26.97
C LYS A 213 0.70 21.52 25.49
N GLY A 214 1.94 21.85 25.13
CA GLY A 214 2.53 21.66 23.81
C GLY A 214 2.66 20.20 23.38
N SER A 215 1.55 19.47 23.34
CA SER A 215 1.55 18.08 22.88
C SER A 215 1.80 18.00 21.39
N ASN A 216 2.48 16.93 20.98
CA ASN A 216 2.89 16.56 19.63
C ASN A 216 2.13 17.29 18.50
N PRO A 217 2.77 18.24 17.78
CA PRO A 217 2.10 18.97 16.72
C PRO A 217 1.63 18.01 15.62
N SER A 218 0.45 18.29 15.07
CA SER A 218 -0.15 17.50 13.99
C SER A 218 0.37 17.88 12.60
N SER A 219 1.05 19.02 12.47
CA SER A 219 1.61 19.52 11.22
C SER A 219 2.94 20.25 11.42
N PRO A 220 3.78 20.40 10.37
CA PRO A 220 5.00 21.21 10.42
C PRO A 220 4.72 22.66 10.82
N GLU A 221 3.62 23.24 10.34
CA GLU A 221 3.24 24.62 10.68
C GLU A 221 2.91 24.76 12.18
N ALA A 222 2.15 23.81 12.75
CA ALA A 222 1.87 23.77 14.17
C ALA A 222 3.16 23.57 14.99
N ALA A 223 4.09 22.75 14.50
CA ALA A 223 5.39 22.55 15.13
C ALA A 223 6.23 23.83 15.14
N ASN A 224 6.27 24.56 14.01
CA ASN A 224 6.98 25.84 13.89
C ASN A 224 6.37 26.93 14.77
N GLN A 225 5.03 27.02 14.82
CA GLN A 225 4.32 27.92 15.72
C GLN A 225 4.63 27.58 17.19
N HIS A 226 4.64 26.30 17.54
CA HIS A 226 4.97 25.86 18.90
C HIS A 226 6.43 26.15 19.26
N ALA A 227 7.38 25.90 18.36
CA ALA A 227 8.79 26.25 18.53
C ALA A 227 9.00 27.76 18.70
N ALA A 228 8.30 28.59 17.91
CA ALA A 228 8.35 30.05 18.04
C ALA A 228 7.82 30.51 19.41
N ARG A 229 6.72 29.91 19.88
CA ARG A 229 6.15 30.19 21.21
C ARG A 229 7.09 29.76 22.33
N LEU A 230 7.70 28.58 22.27
CA LEU A 230 8.70 28.16 23.25
C LEU A 230 9.89 29.13 23.30
N LYS A 231 10.35 29.62 22.16
CA LYS A 231 11.44 30.62 22.08
C LYS A 231 11.04 31.98 22.65
N GLU A 232 9.78 32.36 22.55
CA GLU A 232 9.23 33.55 23.20
C GLU A 232 9.17 33.36 24.73
N LEU A 233 8.67 32.20 25.19
CA LEU A 233 8.63 31.83 26.60
C LEU A 233 10.03 31.80 27.22
N GLU A 234 11.05 31.28 26.53
CA GLU A 234 12.44 31.25 26.99
C GLU A 234 12.98 32.66 27.34
N ARG A 235 12.52 33.70 26.62
CA ARG A 235 12.94 35.09 26.81
C ARG A 235 12.14 35.81 27.88
N HIS A 236 11.15 35.17 28.49
CA HIS A 236 10.27 35.81 29.44
C HIS A 236 11.04 36.18 30.73
N PRO A 237 10.97 37.45 31.20
CA PRO A 237 11.81 37.94 32.28
C PRO A 237 11.52 37.31 33.65
N SER A 238 10.33 36.72 33.83
CA SER A 238 9.97 36.08 35.10
C SER A 238 10.64 34.71 35.30
N LEU A 239 11.17 34.09 34.24
CA LEU A 239 11.83 32.78 34.31
C LEU A 239 13.27 32.89 34.76
N GLU A 240 13.61 32.08 35.76
CA GLU A 240 14.97 31.81 36.22
C GLU A 240 15.66 30.74 35.36
N GLU A 241 16.97 30.57 35.53
CA GLU A 241 17.78 29.71 34.64
C GLU A 241 17.31 28.25 34.61
N ALA A 242 16.94 27.65 35.74
CA ALA A 242 16.43 26.28 35.79
C ALA A 242 15.12 26.12 34.99
N GLN A 243 14.26 27.13 35.04
CA GLN A 243 12.98 27.16 34.31
C GLN A 243 13.23 27.38 32.82
N ARG A 244 14.15 28.28 32.45
CA ARG A 244 14.58 28.46 31.05
C ARG A 244 15.18 27.17 30.47
N GLN A 245 15.97 26.44 31.25
CA GLN A 245 16.51 25.15 30.84
C GLN A 245 15.41 24.13 30.52
N THR A 246 14.29 24.16 31.25
CA THR A 246 13.11 23.32 30.97
C THR A 246 12.46 23.69 29.64
N VAL A 247 12.31 24.99 29.34
CA VAL A 247 11.81 25.46 28.03
C VAL A 247 12.75 25.06 26.89
N ARG A 248 14.07 25.18 27.09
CA ARG A 248 15.08 24.74 26.09
C ARG A 248 14.97 23.23 25.83
N ALA A 249 14.89 22.42 26.88
CA ALA A 249 14.73 20.98 26.76
C ALA A 249 13.44 20.60 26.01
N ALA A 250 12.33 21.30 26.25
CA ALA A 250 11.09 21.12 25.51
C ALA A 250 11.24 21.50 24.03
N THR A 251 11.98 22.57 23.73
CA THR A 251 12.29 23.00 22.35
C THR A 251 13.14 21.96 21.62
N GLU A 252 14.17 21.41 22.28
CA GLU A 252 15.00 20.33 21.72
C GLU A 252 14.18 19.06 21.46
N ALA A 253 13.30 18.68 22.40
CA ALA A 253 12.42 17.53 22.26
C ALA A 253 11.45 17.70 21.07
N LEU A 254 10.89 18.90 20.90
CA LEU A 254 10.05 19.24 19.75
C LEU A 254 10.82 19.16 18.43
N ASN A 255 12.02 19.74 18.36
CA ASN A 255 12.86 19.70 17.16
C ASN A 255 13.24 18.26 16.80
N LYS A 256 13.58 17.43 17.79
CA LYS A 256 13.84 16.00 17.61
C LYS A 256 12.60 15.28 17.07
N TYR A 257 11.42 15.55 17.63
CA TYR A 257 10.16 14.98 17.14
C TYR A 257 9.89 15.32 15.67
N VAL A 258 10.08 16.59 15.28
CA VAL A 258 9.94 17.03 13.87
C VAL A 258 10.93 16.29 12.98
N ALA A 259 12.20 16.24 13.35
CA ALA A 259 13.24 15.57 12.58
C ALA A 259 12.95 14.06 12.40
N ASP A 260 12.48 13.38 13.45
CA ASP A 260 12.08 11.96 13.39
C ASP A 260 10.89 11.76 12.44
N ARG A 261 9.91 12.68 12.43
CA ARG A 261 8.75 12.62 11.52
C ARG A 261 9.13 12.88 10.06
N GLU A 262 10.02 13.84 9.81
CA GLU A 262 10.57 14.09 8.47
C GLU A 262 11.41 12.91 7.97
N ALA A 263 12.18 12.26 8.84
CA ALA A 263 12.90 11.03 8.50
C ALA A 263 11.94 9.89 8.11
N GLN A 264 10.86 9.69 8.88
CA GLN A 264 9.82 8.71 8.55
C GLN A 264 9.14 9.02 7.21
N ALA A 265 8.85 10.28 6.92
CA ALA A 265 8.25 10.69 5.65
C ALA A 265 9.18 10.43 4.46
N ARG A 266 10.49 10.70 4.62
CA ARG A 266 11.54 10.38 3.64
C ARG A 266 11.66 8.88 3.37
N ASP A 267 11.69 8.07 4.41
CA ASP A 267 11.76 6.62 4.26
C ASP A 267 10.51 6.07 3.57
N TRP A 268 9.33 6.60 3.92
CA TRP A 268 8.07 6.27 3.26
C TRP A 268 8.10 6.61 1.75
N LEU A 269 8.58 7.80 1.37
CA LEU A 269 8.73 8.19 -0.05
C LEU A 269 9.70 7.27 -0.79
N ARG A 270 10.86 6.96 -0.20
CA ARG A 270 11.84 6.02 -0.79
C ARG A 270 11.22 4.63 -1.01
N GLU A 271 10.43 4.14 -0.06
CA GLU A 271 9.73 2.87 -0.19
C GLU A 271 8.69 2.91 -1.32
N ARG A 272 7.89 3.98 -1.44
CA ARG A 272 6.94 4.13 -2.55
C ARG A 272 7.64 4.21 -3.91
N GLY A 273 8.80 4.86 -3.98
CA GLY A 273 9.65 4.89 -5.16
C GLY A 273 10.08 3.47 -5.59
N ARG A 274 10.56 2.66 -4.64
CA ARG A 274 10.94 1.26 -4.90
C ARG A 274 9.76 0.39 -5.33
N GLU A 275 8.59 0.56 -4.71
CA GLU A 275 7.37 -0.16 -5.12
C GLU A 275 6.95 0.19 -6.55
N LEU A 276 7.06 1.48 -6.92
CA LEU A 276 6.78 1.91 -8.29
C LEU A 276 7.77 1.27 -9.28
N ASP A 277 9.06 1.25 -8.95
CA ASP A 277 10.11 0.61 -9.76
C ASP A 277 9.92 -0.91 -9.86
N ALA A 278 9.32 -1.53 -8.84
CA ALA A 278 8.91 -2.94 -8.85
C ALA A 278 7.61 -3.21 -9.62
N GLY A 279 7.03 -2.20 -10.29
CA GLY A 279 5.83 -2.34 -11.12
C GLY A 279 4.49 -2.29 -10.36
N GLN A 280 4.49 -1.93 -9.07
CA GLN A 280 3.29 -1.89 -8.23
C GLN A 280 2.51 -0.57 -8.31
N ALA A 281 2.42 0.02 -9.50
CA ALA A 281 1.86 1.36 -9.73
C ALA A 281 0.47 1.57 -9.09
N ALA A 282 -0.47 0.63 -9.26
CA ALA A 282 -1.82 0.75 -8.67
C ALA A 282 -1.81 0.77 -7.13
N ALA A 283 -0.94 -0.01 -6.49
CA ALA A 283 -0.81 -0.01 -5.02
C ALA A 283 -0.18 1.29 -4.52
N VAL A 284 0.82 1.82 -5.24
CA VAL A 284 1.43 3.12 -4.94
C VAL A 284 0.38 4.24 -5.07
N GLN A 285 -0.44 4.25 -6.12
CA GLN A 285 -1.52 5.24 -6.30
C GLN A 285 -2.45 5.30 -5.09
N GLN A 286 -2.91 4.15 -4.59
CA GLN A 286 -3.78 4.09 -3.42
C GLN A 286 -3.06 4.63 -2.18
N LYS A 287 -1.79 4.29 -1.97
CA LYS A 287 -1.01 4.71 -0.80
C LYS A 287 -0.67 6.21 -0.84
N LEU A 288 -0.48 6.79 -2.03
CA LEU A 288 -0.28 8.24 -2.20
C LEU A 288 -1.49 9.08 -1.77
N SER A 289 -2.66 8.49 -1.52
CA SER A 289 -3.79 9.20 -0.89
C SER A 289 -3.60 9.48 0.61
N LYS A 290 -2.61 8.82 1.25
CA LYS A 290 -2.30 8.92 2.69
C LYS A 290 -0.88 9.43 2.91
N VAL A 291 -0.58 10.59 2.33
CA VAL A 291 0.74 11.22 2.43
C VAL A 291 1.04 11.59 3.90
N PRO A 292 2.26 11.29 4.40
CA PRO A 292 2.70 11.78 5.71
C PRO A 292 2.61 13.31 5.80
N VAL A 293 2.16 13.84 6.94
CA VAL A 293 1.94 15.30 7.10
C VAL A 293 3.25 16.08 7.23
N PHE A 294 4.32 15.44 7.70
CA PHE A 294 5.63 16.05 7.91
C PHE A 294 6.55 15.86 6.70
N LEU A 295 6.23 16.52 5.59
CA LEU A 295 7.11 16.60 4.43
C LEU A 295 7.92 17.90 4.49
N SER A 296 9.24 17.77 4.34
CA SER A 296 10.07 18.93 4.05
C SER A 296 9.77 19.47 2.65
N SER A 297 10.24 20.67 2.33
CA SER A 297 10.10 21.24 0.98
C SER A 297 10.78 20.39 -0.10
N GLU A 298 11.89 19.75 0.24
CA GLU A 298 12.59 18.80 -0.63
C GLU A 298 11.73 17.54 -0.87
N ASP A 299 11.12 17.01 0.20
CA ASP A 299 10.27 15.81 0.12
C ASP A 299 8.97 16.06 -0.65
N ALA A 300 8.43 17.28 -0.59
CA ALA A 300 7.28 17.68 -1.40
C ALA A 300 7.61 17.62 -2.90
N THR A 301 8.82 18.03 -3.27
CA THR A 301 9.29 17.98 -4.67
C THR A 301 9.47 16.52 -5.11
N ALA A 302 10.09 15.69 -4.27
CA ALA A 302 10.25 14.25 -4.52
C ALA A 302 8.89 13.52 -4.64
N LEU A 303 7.88 13.93 -3.85
CA LEU A 303 6.52 13.42 -3.96
C LEU A 303 5.89 13.76 -5.32
N ASP A 304 6.06 14.99 -5.80
CA ASP A 304 5.50 15.40 -7.08
C ASP A 304 6.20 14.71 -8.27
N GLU A 305 7.52 14.55 -8.22
CA GLU A 305 8.26 13.71 -9.17
C GLU A 305 7.74 12.26 -9.18
N LEU A 306 7.49 11.70 -7.98
CA LEU A 306 6.95 10.35 -7.85
C LEU A 306 5.54 10.23 -8.45
N LYS A 307 4.68 11.24 -8.28
CA LYS A 307 3.34 11.30 -8.90
C LYS A 307 3.43 11.34 -10.42
N ILE A 308 4.31 12.18 -10.98
CA ILE A 308 4.52 12.27 -12.43
C ILE A 308 4.99 10.92 -12.98
N ARG A 309 5.98 10.29 -12.34
CA ARG A 309 6.45 8.95 -12.72
C ARG A 309 5.36 7.89 -12.64
N LEU A 310 4.51 7.96 -11.61
CA LEU A 310 3.38 7.07 -11.44
C LEU A 310 2.36 7.24 -12.57
N GLU A 311 2.00 8.47 -12.93
CA GLU A 311 1.07 8.77 -14.01
C GLU A 311 1.57 8.22 -15.34
N VAL A 312 2.82 8.50 -15.71
CA VAL A 312 3.47 7.96 -16.92
C VAL A 312 3.46 6.43 -16.93
N THR A 313 3.69 5.79 -15.77
CA THR A 313 3.68 4.32 -15.67
C THR A 313 2.29 3.74 -15.83
N LEU A 314 1.27 4.36 -15.22
CA LEU A 314 -0.12 3.93 -15.35
C LEU A 314 -0.65 4.13 -16.77
N GLU A 315 -0.31 5.22 -17.45
CA GLU A 315 -0.64 5.45 -18.86
C GLU A 315 -0.05 4.36 -19.76
N ARG A 316 1.24 4.02 -19.56
CA ARG A 316 1.91 2.93 -20.29
C ARG A 316 1.22 1.58 -20.04
N GLN A 317 0.93 1.24 -18.78
CA GLN A 317 0.20 0.00 -18.45
C GLN A 317 -1.21 -0.02 -19.05
N GLY A 318 -1.89 1.13 -19.09
CA GLY A 318 -3.19 1.29 -19.73
C GLY A 318 -3.11 1.05 -21.25
N ARG A 319 -2.09 1.62 -21.90
CA ARG A 319 -1.83 1.43 -23.34
C ARG A 319 -1.49 -0.02 -23.66
N ASP A 320 -0.62 -0.65 -22.87
CA ASP A 320 -0.26 -2.06 -23.05
C ASP A 320 -1.49 -2.99 -22.89
N LYS A 321 -2.37 -2.73 -21.91
CA LYS A 321 -3.63 -3.48 -21.75
C LYS A 321 -4.59 -3.28 -22.93
N PHE A 322 -4.68 -2.05 -23.44
CA PHE A 322 -5.46 -1.75 -24.64
C PHE A 322 -4.94 -2.54 -25.84
N ILE A 323 -3.63 -2.50 -26.10
CA ILE A 323 -2.99 -3.23 -27.20
C ILE A 323 -3.18 -4.74 -27.04
N GLN A 324 -2.99 -5.27 -25.83
CA GLN A 324 -3.20 -6.70 -25.55
C GLN A 324 -4.65 -7.11 -25.84
N THR A 325 -5.63 -6.27 -25.50
CA THR A 325 -7.04 -6.52 -25.80
C THR A 325 -7.29 -6.49 -27.31
N GLN A 326 -6.72 -5.52 -28.01
CA GLN A 326 -6.83 -5.40 -29.46
C GLN A 326 -6.21 -6.61 -30.19
N LEU A 327 -5.01 -7.06 -29.77
CA LEU A 327 -4.35 -8.26 -30.29
C LEU A 327 -5.23 -9.51 -30.16
N ARG A 328 -5.93 -9.67 -29.03
CA ARG A 328 -6.87 -10.78 -28.79
C ARG A 328 -8.13 -10.67 -29.63
N SER A 329 -8.56 -9.44 -29.95
CA SER A 329 -9.76 -9.17 -30.74
C SER A 329 -9.54 -9.22 -32.26
N LEU A 330 -8.29 -9.33 -32.73
CA LEU A 330 -7.99 -9.46 -34.15
C LEU A 330 -8.67 -10.71 -34.72
N THR A 331 -9.66 -10.51 -35.58
CA THR A 331 -10.37 -11.58 -36.27
C THR A 331 -9.43 -12.33 -37.22
N PRO A 332 -9.59 -13.65 -37.41
CA PRO A 332 -8.84 -14.37 -38.43
C PRO A 332 -9.09 -13.74 -39.81
N ALA A 333 -8.05 -13.24 -40.45
CA ALA A 333 -8.14 -12.66 -41.78
C ALA A 333 -8.37 -13.76 -42.83
N GLY A 334 -9.35 -13.55 -43.70
CA GLY A 334 -9.68 -14.45 -44.80
C GLY A 334 -8.87 -14.17 -46.07
N THR A 335 -8.39 -12.93 -46.22
CA THR A 335 -7.65 -12.49 -47.42
C THR A 335 -6.22 -12.02 -47.09
N VAL A 336 -5.33 -12.05 -48.08
CA VAL A 336 -3.95 -11.54 -47.95
C VAL A 336 -3.93 -10.03 -47.74
N ARG A 337 -4.91 -9.28 -48.27
CA ARG A 337 -5.07 -7.86 -47.98
C ARG A 337 -5.30 -7.62 -46.48
N GLU A 338 -6.28 -8.30 -45.91
CA GLU A 338 -6.58 -8.22 -44.48
C GLU A 338 -5.38 -8.66 -43.62
N LEU A 339 -4.65 -9.72 -44.03
CA LEU A 339 -3.43 -10.14 -43.34
C LEU A 339 -2.36 -9.03 -43.34
N ARG A 340 -2.16 -8.32 -44.46
CA ARG A 340 -1.20 -7.20 -44.57
C ARG A 340 -1.66 -5.97 -43.77
N GLU A 341 -2.96 -5.67 -43.77
CA GLU A 341 -3.51 -4.58 -42.94
C GLU A 341 -3.28 -4.86 -41.45
N GLN A 342 -3.56 -6.10 -41.02
CA GLN A 342 -3.27 -6.56 -39.66
C GLN A 342 -1.76 -6.52 -39.37
N GLU A 343 -0.91 -6.92 -40.31
CA GLU A 343 0.56 -6.88 -40.17
C GLU A 343 1.05 -5.44 -39.90
N VAL A 344 0.59 -4.46 -40.67
CA VAL A 344 0.91 -3.04 -40.48
C VAL A 344 0.43 -2.55 -39.11
N GLN A 345 -0.80 -2.93 -38.72
CA GLN A 345 -1.36 -2.55 -37.42
C GLN A 345 -0.56 -3.14 -36.25
N VAL A 346 -0.20 -4.43 -36.33
CA VAL A 346 0.60 -5.10 -35.30
C VAL A 346 2.02 -4.52 -35.24
N LYS A 347 2.63 -4.15 -36.36
CA LYS A 347 3.93 -3.43 -36.38
C LYS A 347 3.84 -2.09 -35.65
N ALA A 348 2.81 -1.30 -35.94
CA ALA A 348 2.61 -0.03 -35.23
C ALA A 348 2.43 -0.23 -33.72
N TRP A 349 1.69 -1.28 -33.30
CA TRP A 349 1.59 -1.62 -31.88
C TRP A 349 2.91 -2.06 -31.27
N LEU A 350 3.75 -2.81 -32.00
CA LEU A 350 5.05 -3.26 -31.51
C LEU A 350 5.97 -2.08 -31.16
N ASP A 351 5.88 -1.00 -31.93
CA ASP A 351 6.65 0.24 -31.70
C ASP A 351 6.12 1.04 -30.49
N GLU A 352 4.83 0.94 -30.17
CA GLU A 352 4.19 1.66 -29.05
C GLU A 352 4.28 0.92 -27.70
N VAL A 353 4.40 -0.41 -27.71
CA VAL A 353 4.35 -1.23 -26.49
C VAL A 353 5.58 -1.03 -25.62
N SER A 354 5.32 -0.84 -24.33
CA SER A 354 6.37 -0.71 -23.31
C SER A 354 6.68 -2.05 -22.62
N GLY A 355 5.64 -2.82 -22.30
CA GLY A 355 5.73 -4.07 -21.56
C GLY A 355 6.22 -5.25 -22.39
N GLN A 356 7.17 -6.01 -21.83
CA GLN A 356 7.80 -7.12 -22.54
C GLN A 356 6.80 -8.23 -22.94
N GLU A 357 5.85 -8.57 -22.06
CA GLU A 357 4.84 -9.61 -22.36
C GLU A 357 3.96 -9.25 -23.56
N VAL A 358 3.51 -7.98 -23.66
CA VAL A 358 2.68 -7.52 -24.78
C VAL A 358 3.52 -7.41 -26.04
N ARG A 359 4.80 -7.04 -25.91
CA ARG A 359 5.74 -6.99 -27.04
C ARG A 359 5.98 -8.38 -27.61
N ASP A 360 6.20 -9.38 -26.76
CA ASP A 360 6.39 -10.77 -27.17
C ASP A 360 5.12 -11.32 -27.85
N ALA A 361 3.94 -11.01 -27.32
CA ALA A 361 2.67 -11.39 -27.94
C ALA A 361 2.45 -10.73 -29.31
N ALA A 362 2.79 -9.44 -29.44
CA ALA A 362 2.72 -8.72 -30.71
C ALA A 362 3.71 -9.30 -31.73
N ALA A 363 4.96 -9.58 -31.33
CA ALA A 363 5.98 -10.18 -32.18
C ALA A 363 5.57 -11.59 -32.66
N GLN A 364 5.04 -12.42 -31.75
CA GLN A 364 4.53 -13.75 -32.10
C GLN A 364 3.37 -13.65 -33.11
N LYS A 365 2.44 -12.70 -32.91
CA LYS A 365 1.33 -12.47 -33.84
C LYS A 365 1.85 -12.01 -35.20
N LEU A 366 2.83 -11.12 -35.22
CA LEU A 366 3.46 -10.64 -36.45
C LEU A 366 4.08 -11.79 -37.25
N SER A 367 4.90 -12.63 -36.62
CA SER A 367 5.49 -13.81 -37.27
C SER A 367 4.44 -14.79 -37.79
N SER A 368 3.32 -14.96 -37.06
CA SER A 368 2.19 -15.77 -37.53
C SER A 368 1.50 -15.21 -38.76
N LEU A 369 1.35 -13.87 -38.86
CA LEU A 369 0.77 -13.20 -40.02
C LEU A 369 1.70 -13.32 -41.23
N GLU A 370 2.99 -13.04 -41.05
CA GLU A 370 4.02 -13.18 -42.10
C GLU A 370 4.08 -14.61 -42.63
N HIS A 371 4.08 -15.61 -41.75
CA HIS A 371 4.03 -17.02 -42.14
C HIS A 371 2.78 -17.36 -42.95
N SER A 372 1.62 -16.87 -42.51
CA SER A 372 0.34 -17.11 -43.21
C SER A 372 0.36 -16.52 -44.63
N ILE A 373 0.90 -15.31 -44.80
CA ILE A 373 1.05 -14.65 -46.11
C ILE A 373 1.99 -15.47 -47.00
N GLN A 374 3.16 -15.88 -46.47
CA GLN A 374 4.12 -16.70 -47.20
C GLN A 374 3.53 -18.06 -47.62
N GLU A 375 2.69 -18.67 -46.78
CA GLU A 375 2.03 -19.93 -47.09
C GLU A 375 1.09 -19.81 -48.29
N VAL A 376 0.34 -18.71 -48.41
CA VAL A 376 -0.54 -18.46 -49.58
C VAL A 376 0.30 -18.34 -50.85
N PHE A 377 1.40 -17.58 -50.82
CA PHE A 377 2.26 -17.40 -51.99
C PHE A 377 3.01 -18.67 -52.38
N ARG A 378 3.42 -19.47 -51.40
CA ARG A 378 3.99 -20.80 -51.66
C ARG A 378 2.97 -21.69 -52.36
N LYS A 379 1.73 -21.75 -51.86
CA LYS A 379 0.64 -22.53 -52.49
C LYS A 379 0.36 -22.08 -53.93
N LEU A 380 0.36 -20.78 -54.21
CA LEU A 380 0.21 -20.26 -55.56
C LEU A 380 1.36 -20.72 -56.49
N THR A 381 2.59 -20.65 -56.00
CA THR A 381 3.79 -21.11 -56.73
C THR A 381 3.74 -22.62 -56.98
N ASP A 382 3.33 -23.40 -55.97
CA ASP A 382 3.17 -24.85 -56.07
C ASP A 382 2.10 -25.20 -57.11
N CYS A 383 0.96 -24.50 -57.12
CA CYS A 383 -0.09 -24.68 -58.13
C CYS A 383 0.45 -24.41 -59.54
N ARG A 384 1.24 -23.34 -59.71
CA ARG A 384 1.88 -23.00 -60.99
C ARG A 384 2.76 -24.16 -61.49
N THR A 385 3.68 -24.63 -60.67
CA THR A 385 4.60 -25.73 -61.03
C THR A 385 3.86 -27.05 -61.27
N GLN A 386 2.86 -27.36 -60.43
CA GLN A 386 2.08 -28.58 -60.58
C GLN A 386 1.22 -28.57 -61.85
N LEU A 387 0.68 -27.40 -62.23
CA LEU A 387 -0.10 -27.22 -63.45
C LEU A 387 0.77 -27.40 -64.70
N GLU A 388 2.02 -26.95 -64.67
CA GLU A 388 2.97 -27.18 -65.79
C GLU A 388 3.35 -28.64 -66.00
N GLN A 389 3.20 -29.47 -64.96
CA GLN A 389 3.51 -30.89 -64.95
C GLN A 389 2.24 -31.76 -64.98
N ALA A 390 1.05 -31.18 -65.02
CA ALA A 390 -0.19 -31.93 -64.90
C ALA A 390 -0.50 -32.63 -66.22
N THR A 391 -0.41 -33.96 -66.22
CA THR A 391 -0.67 -34.77 -67.42
C THR A 391 -2.00 -35.51 -67.37
N ASP A 392 -2.71 -35.44 -66.25
CA ASP A 392 -3.99 -36.09 -66.03
C ASP A 392 -5.10 -35.07 -65.73
N LEU A 393 -6.30 -35.39 -66.21
CA LEU A 393 -7.47 -34.52 -66.10
C LEU A 393 -7.91 -34.28 -64.64
N THR A 394 -7.73 -35.28 -63.78
CA THR A 394 -8.17 -35.20 -62.38
C THR A 394 -7.32 -34.18 -61.62
N LYS A 395 -6.00 -34.23 -61.79
CA LYS A 395 -5.06 -33.28 -61.19
C LYS A 395 -5.31 -31.86 -61.68
N VAL A 396 -5.56 -31.65 -62.98
CA VAL A 396 -5.90 -30.30 -63.50
C VAL A 396 -7.16 -29.75 -62.82
N ARG A 397 -8.22 -30.56 -62.67
CA ARG A 397 -9.46 -30.16 -61.98
C ARG A 397 -9.25 -29.87 -60.49
N THR A 398 -8.44 -30.67 -59.81
CA THR A 398 -8.07 -30.42 -58.41
C THR A 398 -7.34 -29.09 -58.29
N LEU A 399 -6.36 -28.83 -59.15
CA LEU A 399 -5.60 -27.57 -59.18
C LEU A 399 -6.50 -26.38 -59.52
N ALA A 400 -7.46 -26.51 -60.44
CA ALA A 400 -8.43 -25.46 -60.76
C ALA A 400 -9.28 -25.08 -59.54
N THR A 401 -9.69 -26.08 -58.74
CA THR A 401 -10.45 -25.85 -57.50
C THR A 401 -9.59 -25.17 -56.43
N GLU A 402 -8.33 -25.59 -56.28
CA GLU A 402 -7.38 -24.96 -55.38
C GLU A 402 -7.09 -23.51 -55.78
N LEU A 403 -6.87 -23.24 -57.07
CA LEU A 403 -6.66 -21.89 -57.62
C LEU A 403 -7.87 -21.00 -57.38
N LYS A 404 -9.10 -21.52 -57.54
CA LYS A 404 -10.33 -20.78 -57.22
C LYS A 404 -10.42 -20.40 -55.75
N ASN A 405 -10.00 -21.29 -54.84
CA ASN A 405 -9.95 -20.97 -53.41
C ASN A 405 -8.84 -19.95 -53.10
N LEU A 406 -7.70 -20.04 -53.78
CA LEU A 406 -6.60 -19.07 -53.66
C LEU A 406 -6.98 -17.70 -54.20
N GLU A 407 -7.72 -17.61 -55.31
CA GLU A 407 -8.23 -16.36 -55.89
C GLU A 407 -9.04 -15.56 -54.84
N VAL A 408 -9.95 -16.21 -54.12
CA VAL A 408 -10.72 -15.56 -53.04
C VAL A 408 -9.79 -15.05 -51.93
N ARG A 409 -8.77 -15.83 -51.54
CA ARG A 409 -7.80 -15.41 -50.51
C ARG A 409 -6.88 -14.30 -51.01
N LEU A 410 -6.64 -14.21 -52.31
CA LEU A 410 -5.77 -13.22 -52.95
C LEU A 410 -6.55 -11.99 -53.45
N ALA A 411 -7.86 -11.90 -53.18
CA ALA A 411 -8.68 -10.77 -53.63
C ALA A 411 -8.02 -9.41 -53.35
N ASP A 412 -8.11 -8.51 -54.32
CA ASP A 412 -7.52 -7.16 -54.29
C ASP A 412 -5.98 -7.10 -54.16
N THR A 413 -5.27 -8.18 -54.45
CA THR A 413 -3.81 -8.22 -54.54
C THR A 413 -3.33 -8.36 -55.99
N ARG A 414 -2.06 -8.03 -56.25
CA ARG A 414 -1.46 -8.20 -57.60
C ARG A 414 -1.41 -9.68 -57.98
N GLU A 415 -1.20 -10.53 -56.99
CA GLU A 415 -1.13 -11.98 -57.09
C GLU A 415 -2.50 -12.61 -57.44
N SER A 416 -3.61 -11.89 -57.22
CA SER A 416 -4.95 -12.29 -57.70
C SER A 416 -4.99 -12.44 -59.22
N ALA A 417 -4.41 -11.48 -59.95
CA ALA A 417 -4.36 -11.53 -61.40
C ALA A 417 -3.57 -12.74 -61.90
N GLU A 418 -2.55 -13.15 -61.15
CA GLU A 418 -1.79 -14.34 -61.46
C GLU A 418 -2.57 -15.63 -61.19
N ALA A 419 -3.25 -15.73 -60.04
CA ALA A 419 -4.13 -16.85 -59.72
C ALA A 419 -5.23 -17.02 -60.79
N ASN A 420 -5.81 -15.91 -61.27
CA ASN A 420 -6.80 -15.90 -62.35
C ASN A 420 -6.22 -16.41 -63.67
N ALA A 421 -5.03 -15.93 -64.06
CA ALA A 421 -4.36 -16.40 -65.27
C ALA A 421 -4.02 -17.89 -65.20
N LEU A 422 -3.61 -18.40 -64.03
CA LEU A 422 -3.38 -19.83 -63.83
C LEU A 422 -4.67 -20.64 -63.87
N ARG A 423 -5.78 -20.09 -63.36
CA ARG A 423 -7.09 -20.73 -63.42
C ARG A 423 -7.60 -20.82 -64.87
N GLU A 424 -7.54 -19.73 -65.62
CA GLU A 424 -7.88 -19.73 -67.06
C GLU A 424 -7.00 -20.74 -67.83
N ARG A 425 -5.70 -20.80 -67.50
CA ARG A 425 -4.79 -21.80 -68.07
C ARG A 425 -5.19 -23.22 -67.68
N SER A 426 -5.67 -23.45 -66.46
CA SER A 426 -6.17 -24.76 -66.04
C SER A 426 -7.42 -25.18 -66.80
N ASP A 427 -8.33 -24.24 -67.08
CA ASP A 427 -9.52 -24.49 -67.90
C ASP A 427 -9.13 -24.85 -69.35
N GLN A 428 -8.13 -24.17 -69.91
CA GLN A 428 -7.56 -24.50 -71.22
C GLN A 428 -6.90 -25.88 -71.22
N LEU A 429 -6.11 -26.22 -70.21
CA LEU A 429 -5.47 -27.54 -70.11
C LEU A 429 -6.48 -28.65 -69.89
N GLU A 430 -7.56 -28.39 -69.16
CA GLU A 430 -8.67 -29.34 -69.01
C GLU A 430 -9.28 -29.69 -70.37
N GLY A 431 -9.62 -28.67 -71.17
CA GLY A 431 -10.14 -28.86 -72.52
C GLY A 431 -9.15 -29.58 -73.44
N TYR A 432 -7.86 -29.23 -73.37
CA TYR A 432 -6.82 -29.90 -74.17
C TYR A 432 -6.68 -31.39 -73.82
N ILE A 433 -6.56 -31.73 -72.54
CA ILE A 433 -6.39 -33.12 -72.09
C ILE A 433 -7.66 -33.94 -72.37
N ASP A 434 -8.85 -33.38 -72.18
CA ASP A 434 -10.09 -34.07 -72.50
C ASP A 434 -10.22 -34.35 -74.01
N ASN A 435 -9.86 -33.37 -74.86
CA ASN A 435 -9.77 -33.58 -76.31
C ASN A 435 -8.73 -34.65 -76.66
N LEU A 436 -7.52 -34.63 -76.08
CA LEU A 436 -6.55 -35.70 -76.30
C LEU A 436 -7.09 -37.08 -75.90
N ARG A 437 -7.88 -37.15 -74.84
CA ARG A 437 -8.53 -38.40 -74.42
C ARG A 437 -9.58 -38.86 -75.44
N THR A 438 -10.33 -37.96 -76.07
CA THR A 438 -11.25 -38.36 -77.15
C THR A 438 -10.46 -38.88 -78.35
N PHE A 439 -9.37 -38.22 -78.76
CA PHE A 439 -8.50 -38.69 -79.85
C PHE A 439 -7.94 -40.10 -79.62
N ARG A 440 -7.51 -40.43 -78.40
CA ARG A 440 -6.94 -41.75 -78.09
C ARG A 440 -7.96 -42.89 -78.14
N ASN A 441 -9.25 -42.60 -77.98
CA ASN A 441 -10.29 -43.62 -77.87
C ASN A 441 -11.06 -43.88 -79.18
N VAL A 442 -10.77 -43.15 -80.25
CA VAL A 442 -11.45 -43.33 -81.55
C VAL A 442 -10.84 -44.52 -82.31
N SER A 443 -11.68 -45.46 -82.74
CA SER A 443 -11.27 -46.58 -83.59
C SER A 443 -11.07 -46.11 -85.04
N LEU A 444 -9.89 -46.37 -85.60
CA LEU A 444 -9.57 -45.98 -86.98
C LEU A 444 -10.17 -46.99 -87.98
N SER A 445 -11.04 -46.51 -88.86
CA SER A 445 -11.73 -47.33 -89.87
C SER A 445 -11.05 -47.28 -91.23
N SER A 446 -10.22 -46.26 -91.50
CA SER A 446 -9.44 -46.14 -92.75
C SER A 446 -8.13 -45.35 -92.56
N PRO A 447 -7.16 -45.47 -93.50
CA PRO A 447 -5.96 -44.64 -93.49
C PRO A 447 -6.26 -43.13 -93.60
N GLY A 448 -7.24 -42.73 -94.42
CA GLY A 448 -7.61 -41.31 -94.58
C GLY A 448 -8.18 -40.69 -93.30
N GLU A 449 -8.92 -41.48 -92.52
CA GLU A 449 -9.39 -41.07 -91.19
C GLU A 449 -8.20 -40.86 -90.24
N ALA A 450 -7.17 -41.72 -90.30
CA ALA A 450 -5.97 -41.52 -89.48
C ALA A 450 -5.20 -40.23 -89.86
N ASP A 451 -5.06 -39.92 -91.15
CA ASP A 451 -4.43 -38.68 -91.62
C ASP A 451 -5.23 -37.43 -91.24
N GLU A 452 -6.56 -37.52 -91.27
CA GLU A 452 -7.45 -36.47 -90.75
C GLU A 452 -7.26 -36.29 -89.24
N ARG A 453 -7.22 -37.37 -88.46
CA ARG A 453 -6.97 -37.30 -87.01
C ARG A 453 -5.59 -36.73 -86.68
N LEU A 454 -4.55 -37.07 -87.43
CA LEU A 454 -3.23 -36.48 -87.24
C LEU A 454 -3.22 -34.98 -87.55
N ARG A 455 -3.95 -34.54 -88.58
CA ARG A 455 -4.13 -33.11 -88.88
C ARG A 455 -4.93 -32.38 -87.80
N GLU A 456 -6.02 -32.98 -87.32
CA GLU A 456 -6.82 -32.44 -86.22
C GLU A 456 -5.99 -32.35 -84.92
N LEU A 457 -5.19 -33.37 -84.61
CA LEU A 457 -4.29 -33.37 -83.45
C LEU A 457 -3.20 -32.29 -83.57
N ALA A 458 -2.65 -32.08 -84.78
CA ALA A 458 -1.72 -30.99 -85.04
C ALA A 458 -2.40 -29.61 -84.85
N GLY A 459 -3.64 -29.47 -85.32
CA GLY A 459 -4.49 -28.29 -85.08
C GLY A 459 -4.74 -28.06 -83.59
N LEU A 460 -5.09 -29.11 -82.86
CA LEU A 460 -5.29 -29.06 -81.41
C LEU A 460 -4.03 -28.57 -80.68
N ASN A 461 -2.85 -29.02 -81.09
CA ASN A 461 -1.59 -28.55 -80.50
C ASN A 461 -1.28 -27.08 -80.82
N SER A 462 -1.78 -26.54 -81.95
CA SER A 462 -1.62 -25.12 -82.30
C SER A 462 -2.65 -24.21 -81.65
N ASP A 463 -3.89 -24.69 -81.48
CA ASP A 463 -5.03 -23.91 -81.00
C ASP A 463 -4.93 -23.59 -79.50
N TYR A 464 -4.24 -24.45 -78.74
CA TYR A 464 -4.01 -24.22 -77.31
C TYR A 464 -2.67 -23.50 -77.08
N HIS A 465 -2.74 -22.23 -76.72
CA HIS A 465 -1.57 -21.43 -76.35
C HIS A 465 -1.09 -21.75 -74.92
N GLY A 466 0.22 -21.62 -74.66
CA GLY A 466 0.76 -21.81 -73.31
C GLY A 466 0.93 -23.26 -72.85
N LEU A 467 0.89 -24.23 -73.77
CA LEU A 467 1.22 -25.62 -73.47
C LEU A 467 2.69 -25.77 -73.05
N GLY A 468 2.90 -26.19 -71.80
CA GLY A 468 4.22 -26.60 -71.31
C GLY A 468 4.77 -27.88 -71.96
N PRO A 469 6.06 -28.20 -71.75
CA PRO A 469 6.72 -29.37 -72.33
C PRO A 469 6.01 -30.71 -72.03
N ALA A 470 5.47 -30.86 -70.82
CA ALA A 470 4.76 -32.07 -70.41
C ALA A 470 3.47 -32.29 -71.23
N HIS A 471 2.72 -31.22 -71.51
CA HIS A 471 1.48 -31.29 -72.30
C HIS A 471 1.78 -31.57 -73.78
N LEU A 472 2.80 -30.91 -74.35
CA LEU A 472 3.25 -31.19 -75.71
C LEU A 472 3.73 -32.64 -75.87
N ALA A 473 4.33 -33.21 -74.83
CA ALA A 473 4.69 -34.63 -74.83
C ALA A 473 3.46 -35.56 -74.87
N LEU A 474 2.34 -35.18 -74.24
CA LEU A 474 1.08 -35.94 -74.35
C LEU A 474 0.49 -35.91 -75.75
N GLY A 475 0.54 -34.75 -76.41
CA GLY A 475 0.15 -34.61 -77.81
C GLY A 475 0.99 -35.51 -78.71
N LYS A 476 2.32 -35.47 -78.56
CA LYS A 476 3.24 -36.37 -79.28
C LYS A 476 3.00 -37.85 -78.97
N GLN A 477 2.66 -38.18 -77.72
CA GLN A 477 2.32 -39.55 -77.36
C GLN A 477 1.04 -40.01 -78.07
N ALA A 478 0.01 -39.15 -78.14
CA ALA A 478 -1.21 -39.46 -78.88
C ALA A 478 -0.93 -39.67 -80.38
N GLU A 479 -0.04 -38.86 -80.97
CA GLU A 479 0.43 -39.03 -82.35
C GLU A 479 1.10 -40.40 -82.56
N VAL A 480 1.99 -40.80 -81.65
CA VAL A 480 2.64 -42.12 -81.68
C VAL A 480 1.62 -43.25 -81.52
N GLU A 481 0.61 -43.09 -80.67
CA GLU A 481 -0.45 -44.08 -80.46
C GLU A 481 -1.32 -44.26 -81.71
N ILE A 482 -1.70 -43.16 -82.38
CA ILE A 482 -2.42 -43.19 -83.67
C ILE A 482 -1.58 -43.92 -84.72
N ASN A 483 -0.31 -43.53 -84.87
CA ASN A 483 0.60 -44.18 -85.83
C ASN A 483 0.78 -45.67 -85.53
N ARG A 484 0.90 -46.06 -84.26
CA ARG A 484 0.96 -47.47 -83.85
C ARG A 484 -0.34 -48.21 -84.19
N ALA A 485 -1.50 -47.59 -84.01
CA ALA A 485 -2.79 -48.16 -84.38
C ALA A 485 -2.91 -48.36 -85.90
N VAL A 486 -2.47 -47.38 -86.71
CA VAL A 486 -2.37 -47.49 -88.17
C VAL A 486 -1.49 -48.66 -88.57
N GLU A 487 -0.28 -48.79 -88.00
CA GLU A 487 0.63 -49.89 -88.29
C GLU A 487 0.11 -51.26 -87.82
N SER A 488 -0.65 -51.31 -86.72
CA SER A 488 -1.37 -52.53 -86.33
C SER A 488 -2.42 -52.91 -87.37
N LYS A 489 -3.23 -51.95 -87.82
CA LYS A 489 -4.28 -52.20 -88.83
C LYS A 489 -3.71 -52.57 -90.20
N ARG A 490 -2.56 -52.00 -90.60
CA ARG A 490 -1.83 -52.40 -91.81
C ARG A 490 -1.35 -53.85 -91.72
N ARG A 491 -0.80 -54.26 -90.58
CA ARG A 491 -0.40 -55.66 -90.34
C ARG A 491 -1.60 -56.60 -90.35
N GLU A 492 -2.70 -56.25 -89.67
CA GLU A 492 -3.95 -57.04 -89.73
C GLU A 492 -4.46 -57.21 -91.17
N ALA A 493 -4.40 -56.14 -91.98
CA ALA A 493 -4.79 -56.18 -93.39
C ALA A 493 -3.86 -57.06 -94.24
N ALA A 494 -2.55 -57.00 -94.00
CA ALA A 494 -1.57 -57.85 -94.67
C ALA A 494 -1.73 -59.33 -94.28
N ASP A 495 -1.89 -59.63 -92.99
CA ASP A 495 -2.16 -60.98 -92.49
C ASP A 495 -3.46 -61.55 -93.03
N TRP A 496 -4.50 -60.71 -93.15
CA TRP A 496 -5.76 -61.09 -93.78
C TRP A 496 -5.52 -61.50 -95.25
N LEU A 497 -4.75 -60.72 -96.01
CA LEU A 497 -4.45 -61.01 -97.41
C LEU A 497 -3.64 -62.30 -97.56
N GLU A 498 -2.60 -62.47 -96.74
CA GLU A 498 -1.74 -63.66 -96.75
C GLU A 498 -2.51 -64.94 -96.40
N LYS A 499 -3.42 -64.88 -95.41
CA LYS A 499 -4.33 -65.98 -95.11
C LYS A 499 -5.23 -66.32 -96.29
N ARG A 500 -5.67 -65.32 -97.06
CA ARG A 500 -6.50 -65.55 -98.25
C ARG A 500 -5.70 -66.14 -99.39
N LYS A 501 -4.46 -65.70 -99.61
CA LYS A 501 -3.52 -66.31 -100.57
C LYS A 501 -3.37 -67.82 -100.33
N LYS A 502 -3.05 -68.20 -99.09
CA LYS A 502 -2.93 -69.62 -98.70
C LYS A 502 -4.21 -70.42 -98.90
N ARG A 503 -5.39 -69.83 -98.67
CA ARG A 503 -6.68 -70.49 -98.93
C ARG A 503 -6.92 -70.74 -100.42
N VAL A 504 -6.58 -69.77 -101.28
CA VAL A 504 -6.64 -69.96 -102.75
C VAL A 504 -5.68 -71.07 -103.17
N GLU A 505 -4.46 -71.11 -102.64
CA GLU A 505 -3.47 -72.15 -102.95
C GLU A 505 -4.00 -73.56 -102.64
N ILE A 506 -4.55 -73.77 -101.44
CA ILE A 506 -5.06 -75.06 -100.95
C ILE A 506 -6.36 -75.49 -101.66
N GLY A 507 -7.16 -74.54 -102.16
CA GLY A 507 -8.44 -74.85 -102.81
C GLY A 507 -9.64 -74.93 -101.85
N ASP A 508 -9.55 -74.33 -100.65
CA ASP A 508 -10.58 -74.50 -99.60
C ASP A 508 -11.68 -73.42 -99.67
N ARG A 509 -12.92 -73.87 -99.98
CA ARG A 509 -14.16 -73.05 -100.05
C ARG A 509 -13.96 -71.78 -100.88
N LEU A 510 -13.72 -71.97 -102.18
CA LEU A 510 -13.34 -70.91 -103.11
C LEU A 510 -14.45 -69.86 -103.32
N GLU A 511 -15.72 -70.25 -103.28
CA GLU A 511 -16.87 -69.34 -103.43
C GLU A 511 -17.03 -68.41 -102.22
N ASP A 512 -16.88 -68.93 -100.99
CA ASP A 512 -16.87 -68.12 -99.76
C ASP A 512 -15.73 -67.10 -99.77
N LEU A 513 -14.58 -67.50 -100.31
CA LEU A 513 -13.41 -66.66 -100.42
C LEU A 513 -13.60 -65.51 -101.42
N GLU A 514 -14.30 -65.74 -102.53
CA GLU A 514 -14.64 -64.69 -103.50
C GLU A 514 -15.48 -63.59 -102.84
N ALA A 515 -16.47 -63.97 -102.03
CA ALA A 515 -17.31 -63.03 -101.28
C ALA A 515 -16.49 -62.21 -100.26
N GLU A 516 -15.56 -62.84 -99.54
CA GLU A 516 -14.67 -62.17 -98.60
C GLU A 516 -13.69 -61.21 -99.30
N LEU A 517 -13.11 -61.62 -100.44
CA LEU A 517 -12.19 -60.78 -101.20
C LEU A 517 -12.86 -59.53 -101.76
N ARG A 518 -14.19 -59.52 -101.91
CA ARG A 518 -14.96 -58.36 -102.38
C ARG A 518 -14.90 -57.17 -101.43
N TYR A 519 -14.71 -57.41 -100.13
CA TYR A 519 -14.64 -56.40 -99.08
C TYR A 519 -13.30 -56.45 -98.35
N PRO A 520 -12.21 -55.99 -98.98
CA PRO A 520 -10.90 -56.03 -98.35
C PRO A 520 -10.81 -55.04 -97.18
N PRO A 521 -9.96 -55.31 -96.18
CA PRO A 521 -9.61 -54.34 -95.15
C PRO A 521 -9.12 -53.02 -95.77
N SER A 522 -9.62 -51.90 -95.27
CA SER A 522 -9.31 -50.55 -95.76
C SER A 522 -7.82 -50.17 -95.67
N PHE A 523 -7.08 -50.81 -94.76
CA PHE A 523 -5.66 -50.57 -94.48
C PHE A 523 -4.69 -51.36 -95.37
N LEU A 524 -5.17 -52.03 -96.42
CA LEU A 524 -4.27 -52.59 -97.44
C LEU A 524 -3.45 -51.48 -98.10
N THR A 525 -2.14 -51.65 -98.09
CA THR A 525 -1.19 -50.81 -98.83
C THR A 525 -1.42 -50.92 -100.34
N GLU A 526 -0.88 -49.99 -101.11
CA GLU A 526 -0.98 -50.03 -102.58
C GLU A 526 -0.46 -51.36 -103.14
N GLN A 527 0.67 -51.84 -102.61
CA GLN A 527 1.23 -53.15 -102.94
C GLN A 527 0.27 -54.29 -102.59
N GLY A 528 -0.33 -54.27 -101.38
CA GLY A 528 -1.30 -55.28 -100.98
C GLY A 528 -2.57 -55.28 -101.83
N ARG A 529 -3.00 -54.13 -102.36
CA ARG A 529 -4.13 -54.04 -103.30
C ARG A 529 -3.80 -54.64 -104.66
N LEU A 530 -2.59 -54.41 -105.18
CA LEU A 530 -2.12 -55.06 -106.41
C LEU A 530 -2.08 -56.58 -106.24
N GLU A 531 -1.56 -57.05 -105.12
CA GLU A 531 -1.54 -58.48 -104.79
C GLU A 531 -2.93 -59.08 -104.62
N LEU A 532 -3.88 -58.32 -104.07
CA LEU A 532 -5.29 -58.72 -103.99
C LEU A 532 -5.91 -58.89 -105.37
N GLU A 533 -5.63 -58.00 -106.33
CA GLU A 533 -6.14 -58.13 -107.70
C GLU A 533 -5.57 -59.35 -108.41
N VAL A 534 -4.27 -59.63 -108.24
CA VAL A 534 -3.65 -60.88 -108.73
C VAL A 534 -4.34 -62.09 -108.10
N LEU A 535 -4.53 -62.09 -106.79
CA LEU A 535 -5.19 -63.17 -106.06
C LEU A 535 -6.64 -63.39 -106.52
N ARG A 536 -7.38 -62.31 -106.78
CA ARG A 536 -8.74 -62.37 -107.35
C ARG A 536 -8.73 -63.02 -108.74
N GLY A 537 -7.75 -62.68 -109.57
CA GLY A 537 -7.54 -63.31 -110.87
C GLY A 537 -7.23 -64.81 -110.77
N GLU A 538 -6.34 -65.20 -109.86
CA GLU A 538 -6.00 -66.60 -109.58
C GLU A 538 -7.16 -67.40 -109.03
N LEU A 539 -7.93 -66.83 -108.08
CA LEU A 539 -9.12 -67.45 -107.53
C LEU A 539 -10.16 -67.70 -108.61
N ARG A 540 -10.41 -66.71 -109.48
CA ARG A 540 -11.37 -66.85 -110.59
C ARG A 540 -10.95 -67.94 -111.57
N ALA A 541 -9.66 -67.97 -111.95
CA ALA A 541 -9.12 -69.03 -112.79
C ALA A 541 -9.27 -70.43 -112.14
N LYS A 542 -9.09 -70.54 -110.82
CA LYS A 542 -9.31 -71.80 -110.08
C LYS A 542 -10.78 -72.18 -109.97
N LEU A 543 -11.69 -71.23 -109.71
CA LEU A 543 -13.13 -71.47 -109.72
C LEU A 543 -13.63 -71.92 -111.10
N ASP A 544 -13.14 -71.29 -112.17
CA ASP A 544 -13.45 -71.69 -113.54
C ASP A 544 -12.92 -73.10 -113.82
N HIS A 545 -11.71 -73.43 -113.37
CA HIS A 545 -11.13 -74.76 -113.50
C HIS A 545 -11.86 -75.83 -112.67
N ASP A 546 -12.26 -75.53 -111.43
CA ASP A 546 -13.02 -76.45 -110.59
C ASP A 546 -14.44 -76.65 -111.13
N THR A 547 -15.10 -75.58 -111.58
CA THR A 547 -16.38 -75.64 -112.29
C THR A 547 -16.26 -76.53 -113.52
N LYS A 548 -15.22 -76.33 -114.33
CA LYS A 548 -14.93 -77.19 -115.50
C LYS A 548 -14.69 -78.64 -115.09
N SER A 549 -13.85 -78.89 -114.09
CA SER A 549 -13.53 -80.23 -113.59
C SER A 549 -14.76 -80.94 -113.01
N ARG A 550 -15.65 -80.20 -112.34
CA ARG A 550 -16.92 -80.71 -111.80
C ARG A 550 -17.91 -81.02 -112.91
N ILE A 551 -17.99 -80.17 -113.95
CA ILE A 551 -18.75 -80.48 -115.17
C ILE A 551 -18.20 -81.75 -115.81
N GLU A 552 -16.89 -81.87 -115.97
CA GLU A 552 -16.24 -83.07 -116.53
C GLU A 552 -16.50 -84.33 -115.69
N GLN A 553 -16.40 -84.25 -114.35
CA GLN A 553 -16.73 -85.37 -113.46
C GLN A 553 -18.21 -85.76 -113.52
N LEU A 554 -19.13 -84.78 -113.46
CA LEU A 554 -20.57 -85.03 -113.56
C LEU A 554 -20.90 -85.65 -114.91
N PHE A 555 -20.33 -85.12 -115.99
CA PHE A 555 -20.46 -85.67 -117.34
C PHE A 555 -19.88 -87.09 -117.42
N GLY A 556 -18.76 -87.36 -116.74
CA GLY A 556 -18.17 -88.68 -116.59
C GLY A 556 -19.03 -89.68 -115.80
N ARG A 557 -19.90 -89.22 -114.89
CA ARG A 557 -20.82 -90.11 -114.15
C ARG A 557 -22.06 -90.51 -114.95
N LEU A 558 -22.40 -89.76 -116.00
CA LEU A 558 -23.51 -90.09 -116.90
C LEU A 558 -23.21 -91.35 -117.70
N ASN A 559 -24.25 -92.14 -117.99
CA ASN A 559 -24.14 -93.29 -118.88
C ASN A 559 -24.00 -92.86 -120.36
N ALA A 560 -23.67 -93.79 -121.26
CA ALA A 560 -23.36 -93.46 -122.66
C ALA A 560 -24.53 -92.79 -123.43
N SER A 561 -25.78 -93.11 -123.07
CA SER A 561 -26.98 -92.51 -123.65
C SER A 561 -27.19 -91.08 -123.14
N GLU A 562 -27.04 -90.87 -121.83
CA GLU A 562 -27.15 -89.57 -121.17
C GLU A 562 -26.05 -88.61 -121.61
N ARG A 563 -24.80 -89.08 -121.78
CA ARG A 563 -23.70 -88.25 -122.31
C ARG A 563 -23.99 -87.72 -123.71
N LYS A 564 -24.56 -88.55 -124.60
CA LYS A 564 -24.95 -88.11 -125.96
C LYS A 564 -26.06 -87.07 -125.92
N ALA A 565 -27.08 -87.26 -125.08
CA ALA A 565 -28.16 -86.29 -124.91
C ALA A 565 -27.65 -84.97 -124.31
N CYS A 566 -26.75 -85.04 -123.32
CA CYS A 566 -26.13 -83.88 -122.71
C CYS A 566 -25.27 -83.09 -123.70
N LEU A 567 -24.43 -83.76 -124.51
CA LEU A 567 -23.66 -83.10 -125.58
C LEU A 567 -24.56 -82.44 -126.63
N ALA A 568 -25.65 -83.10 -127.04
CA ALA A 568 -26.61 -82.52 -127.98
C ALA A 568 -27.23 -81.24 -127.41
N ARG A 569 -27.63 -81.24 -126.13
CA ARG A 569 -28.18 -80.05 -125.46
C ARG A 569 -27.13 -78.94 -125.27
N LEU A 570 -25.89 -79.28 -124.91
CA LEU A 570 -24.80 -78.31 -124.82
C LEU A 570 -24.47 -77.69 -126.18
N SER A 571 -24.45 -78.50 -127.25
CA SER A 571 -24.25 -77.97 -128.62
C SER A 571 -25.40 -77.07 -129.08
N GLN A 572 -26.63 -77.34 -128.64
CA GLN A 572 -27.77 -76.47 -128.88
C GLN A 572 -27.63 -75.14 -128.14
N LEU A 573 -27.27 -75.16 -126.84
CA LEU A 573 -27.07 -73.94 -126.05
C LEU A 573 -25.93 -73.06 -126.62
N LEU A 574 -24.82 -73.67 -127.07
CA LEU A 574 -23.73 -72.95 -127.74
C LEU A 574 -24.18 -72.30 -129.08
N GLN A 575 -25.05 -72.98 -129.83
CA GLN A 575 -25.63 -72.40 -131.05
C GLN A 575 -26.60 -71.26 -130.75
N GLU A 576 -27.30 -71.30 -129.60
CA GLU A 576 -28.20 -70.24 -129.13
C GLU A 576 -27.44 -69.01 -128.60
N GLU A 577 -26.27 -69.14 -127.96
CA GLU A 577 -25.45 -68.00 -127.51
C GLU A 577 -24.67 -67.30 -128.64
N MET A 578 -24.37 -68.00 -129.73
CA MET A 578 -23.68 -67.43 -130.89
C MET A 578 -24.61 -66.73 -131.89
N ALA A 579 -25.92 -66.80 -131.68
CA ALA A 579 -26.94 -66.07 -132.41
C ALA A 579 -27.31 -64.77 -131.67
#